data_AF-A0ABD0M0X6-F1
#
_entry.id   AF-A0ABD0M0X6-F1
#
_cell.length_a   1.000
_cell.length_b   1.000
_cell.length_c   1.000
_cell.angle_alpha   90.00
_cell.angle_beta   90.00
_cell.angle_gamma   90.00
#
_symmetry.space_group_name_H-M   'P 1'
#
loop_
_entity.id
_entity.type
_entity.pdbx_description
1 polymer ?
#
loop_
_entity_poly.entity_id
_entity_poly.type
_entity_poly.pdbx_seq_one_letter_code
_entity_poly.pdbx_strand_id
1 'polypeptide(L)'
;MDSVFGLDLDEFHIMGLSIVRIVSITSQTAMVLGGVVPFIPQYLDIRRSRNTEGFSLFVCLTLLIAHILRIMFWFGRRFELPLLAQSIIMFFAMLVLVHLCVTVNQKSEIISPKARRFTDFDLQYFWRWTDFLSYVEFTLTFCLAVGALTYLLLNVTVYVEFLGFMAVFCEAMLGAPQFYRNFQNKSTLGM
;
A
#
# COMPACT_ATOMS: atom_id res chain seq x y z
N MET A 1 27.60 44.60 33.57
CA MET A 1 28.44 44.11 32.47
C MET A 1 27.96 42.71 32.14
N ASP A 2 26.65 42.55 31.85
CA ASP A 2 25.95 41.25 32.03
C ASP A 2 24.72 41.06 31.11
N SER A 3 24.72 41.58 29.89
CA SER A 3 23.51 41.51 29.03
C SER A 3 23.76 41.38 27.54
N VAL A 4 24.83 40.68 27.15
CA VAL A 4 25.13 40.37 25.74
C VAL A 4 25.40 38.87 25.51
N PHE A 5 25.85 38.13 26.52
CA PHE A 5 26.27 36.74 26.36
C PHE A 5 25.18 35.67 26.62
N GLY A 6 23.99 36.09 27.09
CA GLY A 6 22.86 35.20 27.36
C GLY A 6 21.86 35.05 26.21
N LEU A 7 21.90 35.94 25.20
CA LEU A 7 20.92 35.97 24.11
C LEU A 7 21.30 35.09 22.92
N ASP A 8 22.59 34.87 22.64
CA ASP A 8 23.00 34.07 21.47
C ASP A 8 22.82 32.55 21.65
N LEU A 9 22.99 32.01 22.87
CA LEU A 9 22.95 30.57 23.10
C LEU A 9 21.52 30.01 23.12
N ASP A 10 20.60 30.71 23.78
CA ASP A 10 19.18 30.31 23.81
C ASP A 10 18.52 30.54 22.45
N GLU A 11 18.83 31.64 21.76
CA GLU A 11 18.28 31.91 20.43
C GLU A 11 18.81 30.90 19.39
N PHE A 12 20.09 30.50 19.47
CA PHE A 12 20.65 29.44 18.63
C PHE A 12 20.06 28.06 18.96
N HIS A 13 19.78 27.77 20.23
CA HIS A 13 19.14 26.50 20.64
C HIS A 13 17.67 26.43 20.20
N ILE A 14 16.92 27.52 20.34
CA ILE A 14 15.53 27.66 19.88
C ILE A 14 15.46 27.57 18.34
N MET A 15 16.40 28.21 17.64
CA MET A 15 16.50 28.10 16.19
C MET A 15 16.85 26.67 15.76
N GLY A 16 17.81 26.02 16.41
CA GLY A 16 18.17 24.62 16.16
C GLY A 16 16.99 23.66 16.37
N LEU A 17 16.26 23.80 17.47
CA LEU A 17 15.04 23.01 17.76
C LEU A 17 13.92 23.28 16.75
N SER A 18 13.73 24.52 16.32
CA SER A 18 12.70 24.86 15.34
C SER A 18 13.04 24.29 13.95
N ILE A 19 14.29 24.37 13.51
CA ILE A 19 14.76 23.75 12.26
C ILE A 19 14.58 22.24 12.31
N VAL A 20 15.01 21.57 13.38
CA VAL A 20 14.86 20.11 13.53
C VAL A 20 13.38 19.72 13.54
N ARG A 21 12.51 20.50 14.20
CA ARG A 21 11.06 20.26 14.20
C ARG A 21 10.45 20.42 12.80
N ILE A 22 10.83 21.47 12.06
CA ILE A 22 10.37 21.69 10.69
C ILE A 22 10.82 20.52 9.80
N VAL A 23 12.10 20.16 9.84
CA VAL A 23 12.66 19.03 9.07
C VAL A 23 11.95 17.72 9.41
N SER A 24 11.69 17.47 10.70
CA SER A 24 10.96 16.29 11.16
C SER A 24 9.52 16.27 10.64
N ILE A 25 8.79 17.39 10.70
CA ILE A 25 7.41 17.45 10.19
C ILE A 25 7.38 17.25 8.67
N THR A 26 8.28 17.91 7.95
CA THR A 26 8.37 17.78 6.49
C THR A 26 8.74 16.37 6.08
N SER A 27 9.73 15.74 6.72
CA SER A 27 10.13 14.35 6.40
C SER A 27 9.03 13.34 6.70
N GLN A 28 8.35 13.44 7.84
CA GLN A 28 7.22 12.56 8.17
C GLN A 28 6.07 12.71 7.18
N THR A 29 5.77 13.95 6.79
CA THR A 29 4.75 14.23 5.77
C THR A 29 5.15 13.65 4.42
N ALA A 30 6.41 13.82 4.01
CA ALA A 30 6.94 13.30 2.77
C ALA A 30 6.96 11.76 2.75
N MET A 31 7.27 11.09 3.86
CA MET A 31 7.19 9.64 3.97
C MET A 31 5.76 9.13 3.78
N VAL A 32 4.79 9.79 4.42
CA VAL A 32 3.37 9.40 4.35
C VAL A 32 2.79 9.65 2.96
N LEU A 33 3.00 10.84 2.41
CA LEU A 33 2.43 11.23 1.12
C LEU A 33 3.20 10.63 -0.06
N GLY A 34 4.51 10.44 0.06
CA GLY A 34 5.38 9.94 -1.00
C GLY A 34 4.93 8.57 -1.52
N GLY A 35 4.39 7.72 -0.64
CA GLY A 35 3.79 6.45 -1.05
C GLY A 35 2.54 6.61 -1.91
N VAL A 36 1.70 7.62 -1.66
CA VAL A 36 0.38 7.78 -2.32
C VAL A 36 0.49 8.50 -3.66
N VAL A 37 1.45 9.41 -3.81
CA VAL A 37 1.62 10.27 -4.98
C VAL A 37 1.60 9.50 -6.32
N PRO A 38 2.29 8.35 -6.49
CA PRO A 38 2.28 7.59 -7.74
C PRO A 38 0.90 7.04 -8.14
N PHE A 39 0.00 6.84 -7.17
CA PHE A 39 -1.33 6.27 -7.42
C PHE A 39 -2.35 7.30 -7.90
N ILE A 40 -2.07 8.59 -7.70
CA ILE A 40 -2.90 9.69 -8.21
C ILE A 40 -2.92 9.73 -9.75
N PRO A 41 -1.79 9.80 -10.47
CA PRO A 41 -1.80 9.76 -11.94
C PRO A 41 -2.38 8.45 -12.43
N GLN A 42 -2.07 7.32 -11.79
CA GLN A 42 -2.63 6.02 -12.12
C GLN A 42 -4.16 5.98 -12.04
N TYR A 43 -4.75 6.57 -10.99
CA TYR A 43 -6.19 6.72 -10.85
C TYR A 43 -6.79 7.58 -11.99
N LEU A 44 -6.14 8.71 -12.31
CA LEU A 44 -6.61 9.62 -13.36
C LEU A 44 -6.55 8.97 -14.75
N ASP A 45 -5.49 8.20 -15.03
CA ASP A 45 -5.29 7.52 -16.30
C ASP A 45 -6.33 6.44 -16.54
N ILE A 46 -6.64 5.61 -15.53
CA ILE A 46 -7.68 4.58 -15.62
C ILE A 46 -9.06 5.24 -15.78
N ARG A 47 -9.32 6.33 -15.05
CA ARG A 47 -10.59 7.05 -15.13
C ARG A 47 -10.79 7.71 -16.51
N ARG A 48 -9.73 8.23 -17.12
CA ARG A 48 -9.79 8.90 -18.43
C ARG A 48 -9.85 7.90 -19.58
N SER A 49 -8.99 6.88 -19.58
CA SER A 49 -8.91 5.89 -20.65
C SER A 49 -10.08 4.91 -20.65
N ARG A 50 -10.71 4.67 -19.49
CA ARG A 50 -11.66 3.58 -19.27
C ARG A 50 -11.15 2.22 -19.75
N ASN A 51 -9.83 2.05 -19.78
CA ASN A 51 -9.17 0.80 -20.13
C ASN A 51 -8.24 0.42 -18.98
N THR A 52 -8.32 -0.83 -18.56
CA THR A 52 -7.50 -1.43 -17.49
C THR A 52 -6.41 -2.35 -18.02
N GLU A 53 -6.29 -2.54 -19.34
CA GLU A 53 -5.30 -3.45 -19.94
C GLU A 53 -3.84 -3.10 -19.57
N GLY A 54 -3.54 -1.83 -19.30
CA GLY A 54 -2.23 -1.37 -18.83
C GLY A 54 -1.99 -1.60 -17.33
N PHE A 55 -3.04 -1.82 -16.53
CA PHE A 55 -2.99 -1.89 -15.07
C PHE A 55 -3.48 -3.24 -14.54
N SER A 56 -2.63 -3.96 -13.81
CA SER A 56 -3.01 -5.27 -13.28
C SER A 56 -3.71 -5.13 -11.93
N LEU A 57 -5.00 -5.46 -11.89
CA LEU A 57 -5.78 -5.57 -10.65
C LEU A 57 -5.10 -6.50 -9.62
N PHE A 58 -4.42 -7.55 -10.07
CA PHE A 58 -3.67 -8.47 -9.22
C PHE A 58 -2.53 -7.80 -8.46
N VAL A 59 -1.84 -6.84 -9.09
CA VAL A 59 -0.76 -6.07 -8.46
C VAL A 59 -1.35 -5.20 -7.33
N CYS A 60 -2.51 -4.59 -7.58
CA CYS A 60 -3.21 -3.79 -6.57
C CYS A 60 -3.61 -4.64 -5.35
N LEU A 61 -4.15 -5.84 -5.58
CA LEU A 61 -4.55 -6.76 -4.50
C LEU A 61 -3.34 -7.31 -3.73
N THR A 62 -2.25 -7.62 -4.43
CA THR A 62 -0.99 -8.03 -3.79
C THR A 62 -0.43 -6.91 -2.91
N LEU A 63 -0.50 -5.66 -3.37
CA LEU A 63 -0.07 -4.51 -2.57
C LEU A 63 -0.98 -4.27 -1.37
N LEU A 64 -2.29 -4.48 -1.52
CA LEU A 64 -3.26 -4.42 -0.41
C LEU A 64 -2.90 -5.44 0.68
N ILE A 65 -2.55 -6.66 0.29
CA ILE A 65 -2.05 -7.70 1.21
C ILE A 65 -0.76 -7.28 1.89
N ALA A 66 0.22 -6.75 1.15
CA ALA A 66 1.48 -6.27 1.72
C ALA A 66 1.25 -5.23 2.83
N HIS A 67 0.29 -4.32 2.63
CA HIS A 67 -0.08 -3.30 3.60
C HIS A 67 -0.76 -3.88 4.84
N ILE A 68 -1.63 -4.90 4.69
CA ILE A 68 -2.18 -5.64 5.83
C ILE A 68 -1.06 -6.30 6.63
N LEU A 69 -0.14 -7.01 5.96
CA LEU A 69 0.99 -7.67 6.63
C LEU A 69 1.86 -6.68 7.40
N ARG A 70 2.11 -5.49 6.83
CA ARG A 70 2.86 -4.41 7.49
C ARG A 70 2.15 -3.85 8.72
N ILE A 71 0.83 -3.67 8.65
CA ILE A 71 0.01 -3.26 9.81
C ILE A 71 0.01 -4.35 10.88
N MET A 72 -0.08 -5.63 10.50
CA MET A 72 -0.01 -6.75 11.44
C MET A 72 1.39 -6.86 12.09
N PHE A 73 2.46 -6.65 11.32
CA PHE A 73 3.83 -6.60 11.82
C PHE A 73 4.03 -5.52 12.89
N TRP A 74 3.38 -4.35 12.75
CA TRP A 74 3.45 -3.27 13.74
C TRP A 74 2.98 -3.71 15.14
N PHE A 75 2.01 -4.62 15.24
CA PHE A 75 1.56 -5.15 16.52
C PHE A 75 2.61 -6.03 17.21
N GLY A 76 3.39 -6.79 16.45
CA GLY A 76 4.50 -7.60 16.98
C GLY A 76 5.74 -6.77 17.29
N ARG A 77 6.08 -5.80 16.43
CA ARG A 77 7.21 -4.89 16.62
C ARG A 77 6.82 -3.48 16.22
N ARG A 78 6.66 -2.61 17.22
CA ARG A 78 6.29 -1.20 17.03
C ARG A 78 7.43 -0.47 16.32
N PHE A 79 7.15 0.02 15.11
CA PHE A 79 7.99 0.96 14.38
C PHE A 79 7.36 2.36 14.39
N GLU A 80 8.02 3.33 13.77
CA GLU A 80 7.61 4.74 13.79
C GLU A 80 6.18 4.95 13.29
N LEU A 81 5.40 5.74 14.05
CA LEU A 81 3.99 6.04 13.73
C LEU A 81 3.76 6.60 12.31
N PRO A 82 4.64 7.44 11.72
CA PRO A 82 4.51 7.89 10.34
C PRO A 82 4.43 6.76 9.31
N LEU A 83 5.23 5.70 9.45
CA LEU A 83 5.17 4.55 8.54
C LEU A 83 3.86 3.77 8.70
N LEU A 84 3.28 3.74 9.91
CA LEU A 84 1.99 3.10 10.14
C LEU A 84 0.88 3.92 9.48
N ALA A 85 0.90 5.24 9.68
CA ALA A 85 -0.02 6.16 9.04
C ALA A 85 0.08 6.05 7.50
N GLN A 86 1.30 5.99 6.96
CA GLN A 86 1.57 5.73 5.54
C GLN A 86 0.90 4.44 5.09
N SER A 87 1.07 3.34 5.82
CA SER A 87 0.48 2.04 5.47
C SER A 87 -1.05 2.07 5.48
N ILE A 88 -1.65 2.76 6.43
CA ILE A 88 -3.11 2.90 6.54
C ILE A 88 -3.66 3.73 5.36
N ILE A 89 -3.06 4.89 5.07
CA ILE A 89 -3.50 5.75 3.96
C ILE A 89 -3.35 5.01 2.62
N MET A 90 -2.25 4.31 2.44
CA MET A 90 -2.00 3.50 1.25
C MET A 90 -2.98 2.34 1.10
N PHE A 91 -3.35 1.67 2.20
CA PHE A 91 -4.40 0.65 2.19
C PHE A 91 -5.73 1.21 1.65
N PHE A 92 -6.14 2.40 2.11
CA PHE A 92 -7.34 3.06 1.59
C PHE A 92 -7.19 3.49 0.12
N ALA A 93 -6.03 4.03 -0.27
CA ALA A 93 -5.76 4.39 -1.66
C ALA A 93 -5.85 3.17 -2.61
N MET A 94 -5.32 2.02 -2.18
CA MET A 94 -5.44 0.76 -2.92
C MET A 94 -6.89 0.32 -3.04
N LEU A 95 -7.69 0.40 -1.96
CA LEU A 95 -9.12 0.06 -2.04
C LEU A 95 -9.89 0.94 -3.03
N VAL A 96 -9.60 2.25 -3.06
CA VAL A 96 -10.20 3.18 -4.03
C VAL A 96 -9.81 2.79 -5.46
N LEU A 97 -8.56 2.38 -5.68
CA LEU A 97 -8.09 1.96 -7.00
C LEU A 97 -8.73 0.64 -7.44
N VAL A 98 -8.85 -0.35 -6.53
CA VAL A 98 -9.60 -1.60 -6.78
C VAL A 98 -11.05 -1.28 -7.16
N HIS A 99 -11.73 -0.43 -6.39
CA HIS A 99 -13.10 -0.02 -6.68
C HIS A 99 -13.24 0.60 -8.08
N LEU A 100 -12.31 1.51 -8.45
CA LEU A 100 -12.31 2.10 -9.79
C LEU A 100 -12.10 1.03 -10.87
N CYS A 101 -11.12 0.15 -10.70
CA CYS A 101 -10.80 -0.88 -11.69
C CYS A 101 -11.95 -1.85 -11.90
N VAL A 102 -12.60 -2.31 -10.83
CA VAL A 102 -13.78 -3.18 -10.91
C VAL A 102 -14.93 -2.46 -11.61
N THR A 103 -15.17 -1.18 -11.27
CA THR A 103 -16.23 -0.38 -11.91
C THR A 103 -15.99 -0.19 -13.41
N VAL A 104 -14.73 -0.02 -13.83
CA VAL A 104 -14.37 0.12 -15.24
C VAL A 104 -14.48 -1.23 -15.96
N ASN A 105 -13.95 -2.31 -15.38
CA ASN A 105 -14.01 -3.66 -15.94
C ASN A 105 -15.46 -4.13 -16.16
N GLN A 106 -16.33 -3.87 -15.19
CA GLN A 106 -17.75 -4.20 -15.31
C GLN A 106 -18.45 -3.43 -16.45
N LYS A 107 -17.98 -2.23 -16.77
CA LYS A 107 -18.53 -1.42 -17.87
C LYS A 107 -17.93 -1.77 -19.23
N SER A 108 -16.71 -2.30 -19.28
CA SER A 108 -16.04 -2.69 -20.53
C SER A 108 -16.39 -4.11 -20.98
N GLU A 109 -16.72 -5.02 -20.07
CA GLU A 109 -17.23 -6.35 -20.41
C GLU A 109 -18.71 -6.27 -20.88
N ILE A 110 -18.90 -6.09 -22.20
CA ILE A 110 -20.21 -6.02 -22.88
C ILE A 110 -20.98 -7.36 -22.84
N ILE A 111 -20.29 -8.48 -22.57
CA ILE A 111 -20.88 -9.82 -22.50
C ILE A 111 -21.00 -10.18 -21.02
N SER A 112 -22.24 -10.17 -20.51
CA SER A 112 -22.62 -10.57 -19.14
C SER A 112 -21.71 -11.68 -18.59
N PRO A 113 -20.70 -11.36 -17.77
CA PRO A 113 -19.88 -12.40 -17.19
C PRO A 113 -20.77 -13.16 -16.21
N LYS A 114 -20.70 -14.50 -16.23
CA LYS A 114 -21.26 -15.35 -15.17
C LYS A 114 -20.84 -14.71 -13.83
N ALA A 115 -21.80 -14.30 -13.00
CA ALA A 115 -21.49 -13.60 -11.74
C ALA A 115 -20.48 -14.42 -10.94
N ARG A 116 -19.30 -13.86 -10.68
CA ARG A 116 -18.21 -14.56 -9.98
C ARG A 116 -18.01 -13.91 -8.63
N ARG A 117 -18.35 -14.64 -7.60
CA ARG A 117 -18.29 -14.17 -6.21
C ARG A 117 -17.12 -14.81 -5.49
N PHE A 118 -16.72 -14.21 -4.38
CA PHE A 118 -15.72 -14.78 -3.48
C PHE A 118 -16.07 -16.22 -3.04
N THR A 119 -17.36 -16.54 -2.93
CA THR A 119 -17.86 -17.88 -2.55
C THR A 119 -17.73 -18.94 -3.64
N ASP A 120 -17.41 -18.55 -4.87
CA ASP A 120 -17.14 -19.51 -5.94
C ASP A 120 -15.71 -20.02 -5.72
N PHE A 121 -15.55 -21.18 -5.08
CA PHE A 121 -14.27 -21.83 -4.75
C PHE A 121 -13.50 -22.35 -5.99
N ASP A 122 -13.48 -21.56 -7.06
CA ASP A 122 -12.73 -21.84 -8.28
C ASP A 122 -11.39 -21.10 -8.26
N LEU A 123 -10.32 -21.84 -7.94
CA LEU A 123 -8.96 -21.32 -7.86
C LEU A 123 -8.47 -20.73 -9.19
N GLN A 124 -9.01 -21.17 -10.33
CA GLN A 124 -8.61 -20.66 -11.64
C GLN A 124 -9.01 -19.19 -11.84
N TYR A 125 -10.01 -18.72 -11.10
CA TYR A 125 -10.53 -17.36 -11.18
C TYR A 125 -10.38 -16.57 -9.88
N PHE A 126 -9.52 -17.06 -8.99
CA PHE A 126 -9.14 -16.36 -7.77
C PHE A 126 -8.64 -14.94 -8.12
N TRP A 127 -9.20 -13.92 -7.47
CA TRP A 127 -8.99 -12.48 -7.74
C TRP A 127 -9.53 -11.92 -9.08
N ARG A 128 -10.39 -12.65 -9.79
CA ARG A 128 -11.12 -12.14 -10.96
C ARG A 128 -12.63 -12.03 -10.70
N TRP A 129 -12.99 -11.46 -9.54
CA TRP A 129 -14.38 -11.25 -9.16
C TRP A 129 -15.00 -10.06 -9.88
N THR A 130 -16.31 -10.16 -10.14
CA THR A 130 -17.09 -9.13 -10.83
C THR A 130 -17.47 -7.97 -9.93
N ASP A 131 -17.51 -8.21 -8.61
CA ASP A 131 -18.06 -7.28 -7.63
C ASP A 131 -16.98 -6.78 -6.67
N PHE A 132 -17.01 -5.47 -6.37
CA PHE A 132 -16.07 -4.85 -5.41
C PHE A 132 -16.20 -5.48 -4.01
N LEU A 133 -17.43 -5.85 -3.62
CA LEU A 133 -17.71 -6.42 -2.31
C LEU A 133 -16.93 -7.72 -2.06
N SER A 134 -16.80 -8.58 -3.06
CA SER A 134 -16.03 -9.83 -2.95
C SER A 134 -14.54 -9.58 -2.66
N TYR A 135 -13.96 -8.49 -3.18
CA TYR A 135 -12.59 -8.11 -2.83
C TYR A 135 -12.49 -7.63 -1.38
N VAL A 136 -13.48 -6.86 -0.89
CA VAL A 136 -13.52 -6.41 0.50
C VAL A 136 -13.71 -7.57 1.46
N GLU A 137 -14.63 -8.49 1.17
CA GLU A 137 -14.89 -9.70 1.96
C GLU A 137 -13.63 -10.56 2.08
N PHE A 138 -12.93 -10.81 0.96
CA PHE A 138 -11.66 -11.51 0.98
C PHE A 138 -10.60 -10.78 1.82
N THR A 139 -10.46 -9.46 1.61
CA THR A 139 -9.48 -8.62 2.32
C THR A 139 -9.73 -8.64 3.83
N LEU A 140 -11.00 -8.53 4.26
CA LEU A 140 -11.39 -8.61 5.66
C LEU A 140 -11.15 -10.01 6.23
N THR A 141 -11.51 -11.06 5.50
CA THR A 141 -11.28 -12.45 5.93
C THR A 141 -9.78 -12.72 6.09
N PHE A 142 -8.96 -12.27 5.15
CA PHE A 142 -7.50 -12.37 5.22
C PHE A 142 -6.93 -11.57 6.40
N CYS A 143 -7.39 -10.34 6.60
CA CYS A 143 -6.99 -9.50 7.73
C CYS A 143 -7.33 -10.16 9.08
N LEU A 144 -8.54 -10.71 9.23
CA LEU A 144 -8.96 -11.43 10.43
C LEU A 144 -8.15 -12.71 10.65
N ALA A 145 -7.91 -13.50 9.60
CA ALA A 145 -7.15 -14.74 9.69
C ALA A 145 -5.69 -14.48 10.09
N VAL A 146 -5.01 -13.54 9.40
CA VAL A 146 -3.64 -13.16 9.73
C VAL A 146 -3.57 -12.45 11.08
N GLY A 147 -4.57 -11.62 11.42
CA GLY A 147 -4.66 -10.96 12.72
C GLY A 147 -4.82 -11.96 13.87
N ALA A 148 -5.69 -12.96 13.73
CA ALA A 148 -5.84 -14.04 14.70
C ALA A 148 -4.56 -14.86 14.83
N LEU A 149 -3.92 -15.23 13.70
CA LEU A 149 -2.65 -15.94 13.71
C LEU A 149 -1.55 -15.13 14.39
N THR A 150 -1.47 -13.82 14.09
CA THR A 150 -0.49 -12.90 14.67
C THR A 150 -0.72 -12.72 16.16
N TYR A 151 -1.97 -12.65 16.61
CA TYR A 151 -2.31 -12.60 18.03
C TYR A 151 -1.86 -13.87 18.77
N LEU A 152 -2.08 -15.05 18.19
CA LEU A 152 -1.65 -16.33 18.77
C LEU A 152 -0.12 -16.48 18.81
N LEU A 153 0.59 -16.01 17.78
CA LEU A 153 2.04 -16.17 17.60
C LEU A 153 2.84 -14.92 17.97
N LEU A 154 2.25 -13.96 18.70
CA LEU A 154 2.88 -12.67 18.98
C LEU A 154 4.19 -12.80 19.77
N ASN A 155 4.27 -13.81 20.64
CA ASN A 155 5.46 -14.09 21.44
C ASN A 155 6.59 -14.78 20.66
N VAL A 156 6.34 -15.24 19.42
CA VAL A 156 7.32 -15.96 18.60
C VAL A 156 8.02 -14.97 17.66
N THR A 157 9.25 -14.57 18.00
CA THR A 157 10.02 -13.59 17.22
C THR A 157 10.21 -13.99 15.76
N VAL A 158 10.49 -15.28 15.52
CA VAL A 158 10.68 -15.82 14.15
C VAL A 158 9.45 -15.59 13.27
N TYR A 159 8.24 -15.75 13.84
CA TYR A 159 7.00 -15.51 13.12
C TYR A 159 6.84 -14.03 12.78
N VAL A 160 7.06 -13.13 13.75
CA VAL A 160 6.94 -11.69 13.55
C VAL A 160 7.95 -11.19 12.50
N GLU A 161 9.19 -11.65 12.54
CA GLU A 161 10.20 -11.29 11.54
C GLU A 161 9.85 -11.82 10.15
N PHE A 162 9.36 -13.07 10.06
CA PHE A 162 8.87 -13.63 8.81
C PHE A 162 7.69 -12.85 8.23
N LEU A 163 6.76 -12.41 9.07
CA LEU A 163 5.62 -11.59 8.68
C LEU A 163 6.08 -10.25 8.07
N GLY A 164 7.04 -9.58 8.71
CA GLY A 164 7.64 -8.36 8.20
C GLY A 164 8.41 -8.58 6.89
N PHE A 165 9.14 -9.68 6.78
CA PHE A 165 9.83 -10.07 5.55
C PHE A 165 8.83 -10.30 4.40
N MET A 166 7.73 -11.02 4.64
CA MET A 166 6.68 -11.23 3.65
C MET A 166 6.03 -9.91 3.22
N ALA A 167 5.82 -8.96 4.13
CA ALA A 167 5.27 -7.64 3.79
C ALA A 167 6.15 -6.89 2.78
N VAL A 168 7.46 -6.80 3.05
CA VAL A 168 8.41 -6.11 2.16
C VAL A 168 8.64 -6.89 0.87
N PHE A 169 8.66 -8.23 0.95
CA PHE A 169 8.80 -9.09 -0.22
C PHE A 169 7.65 -8.90 -1.22
N CYS A 170 6.40 -8.90 -0.75
CA CYS A 170 5.23 -8.65 -1.60
C CYS A 170 5.28 -7.27 -2.28
N GLU A 171 5.77 -6.23 -1.58
CA GLU A 171 5.93 -4.90 -2.16
C GLU A 171 7.06 -4.85 -3.21
N ALA A 172 8.19 -5.52 -2.94
CA ALA A 172 9.30 -5.61 -3.88
C ALA A 172 8.92 -6.37 -5.17
N MET A 173 8.04 -7.38 -5.06
CA MET A 173 7.57 -8.16 -6.20
C MET A 173 6.72 -7.38 -7.20
N LEU A 174 6.22 -6.18 -6.86
CA LEU A 174 5.39 -5.39 -7.77
C LEU A 174 6.14 -4.93 -9.03
N GLY A 175 7.45 -4.67 -8.92
CA GLY A 175 8.29 -4.27 -10.06
C GLY A 175 8.67 -5.44 -10.96
N ALA A 176 8.65 -6.67 -10.45
CA ALA A 176 9.08 -7.87 -11.17
C ALA A 176 8.27 -8.18 -12.45
N PRO A 177 6.92 -8.18 -12.45
CA PRO A 177 6.15 -8.48 -13.66
C PRO A 177 6.31 -7.40 -14.73
N GLN A 178 6.42 -6.13 -14.33
CA GLN A 178 6.66 -5.03 -15.26
C GLN A 178 8.06 -5.12 -15.89
N PHE A 179 9.07 -5.43 -15.07
CA PHE A 179 10.45 -5.65 -15.51
C PHE A 179 10.57 -6.86 -16.47
N TYR A 180 9.93 -7.98 -16.14
CA TYR A 180 9.94 -9.18 -16.96
C TYR A 180 9.30 -8.96 -18.34
N ARG A 181 8.17 -8.24 -18.37
CA ARG A 181 7.50 -7.89 -19.64
C ARG A 181 8.35 -6.95 -20.51
N ASN A 182 9.03 -5.98 -19.89
CA ASN A 182 9.95 -5.09 -20.59
C ASN A 182 11.17 -5.85 -21.17
N PHE A 183 11.71 -6.81 -20.40
CA PHE A 183 12.81 -7.68 -20.85
C PHE A 183 12.41 -8.55 -22.07
N GLN A 184 11.22 -9.14 -22.04
CA GLN A 184 10.69 -9.93 -23.16
C GLN A 184 10.40 -9.07 -24.40
N ASN A 185 9.82 -7.88 -24.22
CA ASN A 185 9.42 -7.01 -25.32
C ASN A 185 10.56 -6.17 -25.91
N LYS A 186 11.77 -6.21 -25.32
CA LYS A 186 12.95 -5.38 -25.67
C LYS A 186 12.61 -3.91 -25.94
N SER A 187 11.59 -3.39 -25.28
CA SER A 187 11.02 -2.08 -25.54
C SER A 187 10.54 -1.47 -24.24
N THR A 188 11.10 -0.31 -23.90
CA THR A 188 10.74 0.48 -22.74
C THR A 188 9.50 1.36 -22.97
N LEU A 189 8.68 1.05 -23.99
CA LEU A 189 7.41 1.73 -24.23
C LEU A 189 6.41 1.30 -23.14
N GLY A 190 6.37 2.05 -22.04
CA GLY A 190 5.42 1.84 -20.95
C GLY A 190 5.93 2.08 -19.54
N MET A 191 7.15 2.63 -19.37
CA MET A 191 7.55 3.30 -18.11
C MET A 191 7.05 4.74 -18.10
#